data_AF-D2XCA3-F1
#
_entry.id   AF-D2XCA3-F1
#
_cell.length_a   1.000
_cell.length_b   1.000
_cell.length_c   1.000
_cell.angle_alpha   90.00
_cell.angle_beta   90.00
_cell.angle_gamma   90.00
#
_symmetry.space_group_name_H-M   'P 1'
#
loop_
_entity.id
_entity.type
_entity.pdbx_description
1 polymer ?
#
loop_
_entity_poly.entity_id
_entity_poly.type
_entity_poly.pdbx_seq_one_letter_code
_entity_poly.pdbx_strand_id
1 'polypeptide(L)'
;AQAGTPLVIISEEVEGEALATIVVNTLRKTISCVAVKAPGFGDRRKSMLEDIAILTGGQVISEDLGMKLENTTLQMLGRANKVTVDKENTTIIEGKGQTKEIQGRIGQIKKQIEDTTSEYDREKLQERLAKLAGGVAVIHVGAATEVEMKEKKARVEDALSATRAAVEEGIVPGGGLTLLKAQE
;
A
#
# COMPACT_ATOMS: atom_id res chain seq x y z
N ALA A 1 -7.75 -5.35 21.47
CA ALA A 1 -9.13 -5.30 21.97
C ALA A 1 -9.49 -3.95 22.60
N GLN A 2 -8.68 -3.39 23.52
CA GLN A 2 -9.02 -2.16 24.27
C GLN A 2 -9.26 -0.90 23.43
N ALA A 3 -8.59 -0.73 22.29
CA ALA A 3 -8.79 0.46 21.43
C ALA A 3 -9.96 0.32 20.43
N GLY A 4 -10.54 -0.88 20.27
CA GLY A 4 -11.62 -1.14 19.30
C GLY A 4 -11.24 -1.00 17.81
N THR A 5 -10.02 -0.59 17.48
CA THR A 5 -9.56 -0.39 16.10
C THR A 5 -8.90 -1.64 15.52
N PRO A 6 -9.06 -1.92 14.21
CA PRO A 6 -8.32 -2.96 13.51
C PRO A 6 -6.80 -2.72 13.52
N LEU A 7 -6.03 -3.80 13.40
CA LEU A 7 -4.56 -3.78 13.31
C LEU A 7 -4.09 -4.34 11.97
N VAL A 8 -3.08 -3.70 11.37
CA VAL A 8 -2.37 -4.22 10.20
C VAL A 8 -0.92 -4.46 10.60
N ILE A 9 -0.43 -5.67 10.39
CA ILE A 9 0.95 -6.08 10.65
C ILE A 9 1.67 -6.15 9.32
N ILE A 10 2.77 -5.41 9.19
CA ILE A 10 3.65 -5.44 8.02
C ILE A 10 5.02 -5.92 8.52
N SER A 11 5.41 -7.15 8.17
CA SER A 11 6.67 -7.75 8.61
C SER A 11 7.31 -8.58 7.49
N GLU A 12 8.57 -8.97 7.68
CA GLU A 12 9.26 -9.86 6.73
C GLU A 12 8.53 -11.18 6.54
N GLU A 13 8.11 -11.81 7.63
CA GLU A 13 7.43 -13.09 7.63
C GLU A 13 6.50 -13.16 8.85
N VAL A 14 5.38 -13.87 8.73
CA VAL A 14 4.52 -14.24 9.87
C VAL A 14 4.20 -15.72 9.70
N GLU A 15 4.77 -16.56 10.56
CA GLU A 15 4.69 -18.03 10.43
C GLU A 15 4.25 -18.73 11.71
N GLY A 16 3.95 -20.02 11.56
CA GLY A 16 3.71 -20.93 12.67
C GLY A 16 2.56 -20.51 13.57
N GLU A 17 2.83 -20.50 14.87
CA GLU A 17 1.84 -20.20 15.90
C GLU A 17 1.29 -18.77 15.78
N ALA A 18 2.14 -17.79 15.42
CA ALA A 18 1.70 -16.40 15.30
C ALA A 18 0.61 -16.22 14.24
N LEU A 19 0.77 -16.84 13.07
CA LEU A 19 -0.23 -16.80 12.01
C LEU A 19 -1.53 -17.51 12.44
N ALA A 20 -1.42 -18.69 13.05
CA ALA A 20 -2.57 -19.44 13.54
C ALA A 20 -3.36 -18.62 14.59
N THR A 21 -2.67 -17.97 15.52
CA THR A 21 -3.28 -17.11 16.52
C THR A 21 -4.00 -15.92 15.90
N ILE A 22 -3.41 -15.26 14.89
CA ILE A 22 -4.06 -14.15 14.17
C ILE A 22 -5.34 -14.63 13.49
N VAL A 23 -5.28 -15.74 12.76
CA VAL A 23 -6.43 -16.30 12.03
C VAL A 23 -7.57 -16.65 12.99
N VAL A 24 -7.27 -17.35 14.08
CA VAL A 24 -8.29 -17.76 15.08
C VAL A 24 -8.92 -16.53 15.74
N ASN A 25 -8.13 -15.51 16.09
CA ASN A 25 -8.66 -14.29 16.71
C ASN A 25 -9.50 -13.44 15.74
N THR A 26 -9.11 -13.36 14.47
CA THR A 26 -9.86 -12.67 13.43
C THR A 26 -11.19 -13.36 13.15
N LEU A 27 -11.21 -14.70 13.07
CA LEU A 27 -12.46 -15.47 12.89
C LEU A 27 -13.41 -15.32 14.08
N ARG A 28 -12.87 -15.29 15.31
CA ARG A 28 -13.65 -15.09 16.54
C ARG A 28 -14.06 -13.62 16.77
N LYS A 29 -13.62 -12.70 15.90
CA LYS A 29 -13.82 -11.24 16.01
C LYS A 29 -13.33 -10.64 17.33
N THR A 30 -12.43 -11.32 18.04
CA THR A 30 -11.81 -10.82 19.28
C THR A 30 -10.82 -9.70 18.97
N ILE A 31 -10.07 -9.86 17.87
CA ILE A 31 -9.14 -8.87 17.33
C ILE A 31 -9.30 -8.88 15.82
N SER A 32 -9.59 -7.73 15.21
CA SER A 32 -9.55 -7.58 13.76
C SER A 32 -8.11 -7.29 13.36
N CYS A 33 -7.41 -8.27 12.79
CA CYS A 33 -6.02 -8.15 12.39
C CYS A 33 -5.77 -8.76 11.01
N VAL A 34 -4.93 -8.10 10.22
CA VAL A 34 -4.42 -8.59 8.94
C VAL A 34 -2.89 -8.52 8.96
N ALA A 35 -2.23 -9.58 8.52
CA ALA A 35 -0.78 -9.61 8.34
C ALA A 35 -0.44 -9.62 6.85
N VAL A 36 0.51 -8.78 6.44
CA VAL A 36 1.01 -8.68 5.07
C VAL A 36 2.54 -8.70 5.07
N LYS A 37 3.11 -9.27 4.00
CA LYS A 37 4.56 -9.31 3.83
C LYS A 37 5.11 -7.93 3.48
N ALA A 38 6.23 -7.57 4.08
CA ALA A 38 6.90 -6.31 3.82
C ALA A 38 7.43 -6.26 2.37
N PRO A 39 7.33 -5.11 1.69
CA PRO A 39 7.81 -4.97 0.32
C PRO A 39 9.34 -4.97 0.26
N GLY A 40 9.89 -5.59 -0.77
CA GLY A 40 11.34 -5.63 -1.01
C GLY A 40 12.11 -6.61 -0.11
N PHE A 41 13.44 -6.56 -0.22
CA PHE A 41 14.37 -7.44 0.49
C PHE A 41 15.57 -6.64 1.02
N GLY A 42 16.24 -7.16 2.06
CA GLY A 42 17.45 -6.55 2.65
C GLY A 42 17.25 -5.08 3.05
N ASP A 43 18.22 -4.22 2.73
CA ASP A 43 18.19 -2.80 3.09
C ASP A 43 17.07 -2.02 2.40
N ARG A 44 16.63 -2.50 1.23
CA ARG A 44 15.46 -1.90 0.54
C ARG A 44 14.20 -2.09 1.36
N ARG A 45 14.01 -3.26 1.97
CA ARG A 45 12.86 -3.52 2.84
C ARG A 45 12.85 -2.57 4.03
N LYS A 46 14.00 -2.40 4.70
CA LYS A 46 14.14 -1.45 5.83
C LYS A 46 13.77 -0.03 5.39
N SER A 47 14.29 0.40 4.26
CA SER A 47 14.02 1.73 3.69
C SER A 47 12.55 1.93 3.32
N MET A 48 11.89 0.91 2.75
CA MET A 48 10.47 0.97 2.38
C MET A 48 9.55 0.90 3.60
N LEU A 49 9.90 0.12 4.62
CA LEU A 49 9.17 0.11 5.90
C LEU A 49 9.26 1.48 6.58
N GLU A 50 10.41 2.14 6.50
CA GLU A 50 10.58 3.50 7.00
C GLU A 50 9.73 4.50 6.22
N ASP A 51 9.63 4.37 4.89
CA ASP A 51 8.74 5.20 4.08
C ASP A 51 7.27 5.05 4.52
N ILE A 52 6.83 3.82 4.78
CA ILE A 52 5.47 3.52 5.26
C ILE A 52 5.27 4.08 6.67
N ALA A 53 6.26 3.96 7.54
CA ALA A 53 6.21 4.50 8.90
C ALA A 53 6.06 6.03 8.88
N ILE A 54 6.86 6.73 8.08
CA ILE A 54 6.76 8.19 7.91
C ILE A 54 5.39 8.58 7.32
N LEU A 55 4.91 7.85 6.31
CA LEU A 55 3.60 8.10 5.69
C LEU A 55 2.44 7.95 6.69
N THR A 56 2.55 7.00 7.61
CA THR A 56 1.51 6.70 8.61
C THR A 56 1.72 7.39 9.95
N GLY A 57 2.85 8.08 10.15
CA GLY A 57 3.23 8.72 11.42
C GLY A 57 3.64 7.72 12.51
N GLY A 58 4.09 6.53 12.13
CA GLY A 58 4.61 5.51 13.03
C GLY A 58 6.14 5.44 13.02
N GLN A 59 6.68 4.48 13.77
CA GLN A 59 8.09 4.17 13.83
C GLN A 59 8.32 2.69 13.49
N VAL A 60 9.32 2.40 12.67
CA VAL A 60 9.71 1.02 12.37
C VAL A 60 10.36 0.40 13.61
N ILE A 61 9.83 -0.74 14.03
CA ILE A 61 10.39 -1.53 15.13
C ILE A 61 11.43 -2.47 14.52
N SER A 62 12.69 -2.28 14.91
CA SER A 62 13.82 -3.07 14.40
C SER A 62 14.73 -3.47 15.55
N GLU A 63 15.15 -4.74 15.56
CA GLU A 63 16.11 -5.26 16.53
C GLU A 63 17.49 -4.60 16.39
N ASP A 64 17.86 -4.17 15.18
CA ASP A 64 19.12 -3.46 14.90
C ASP A 64 19.22 -2.13 15.65
N LEU A 65 18.06 -1.50 15.92
CA LEU A 65 17.93 -0.25 16.67
C LEU A 65 17.71 -0.52 18.18
N GLY A 66 17.84 -1.77 18.64
CA GLY A 66 17.64 -2.17 20.02
C GLY A 66 16.17 -2.17 20.47
N MET A 67 15.23 -2.06 19.54
CA MET A 67 13.80 -2.07 19.86
C MET A 67 13.30 -3.51 19.95
N LYS A 68 12.49 -3.79 20.98
CA LYS A 68 11.80 -5.09 21.16
C LYS A 68 10.30 -4.90 21.03
N LEU A 69 9.62 -5.89 20.45
CA LEU A 69 8.16 -5.92 20.31
C LEU A 69 7.44 -5.74 21.65
N GLU A 70 8.01 -6.29 22.73
CA GLU A 70 7.49 -6.21 24.11
C GLU A 70 7.40 -4.77 24.63
N ASN A 71 8.31 -3.89 24.19
CA ASN A 71 8.40 -2.51 24.67
C ASN A 71 7.65 -1.53 23.75
N THR A 72 6.90 -2.04 22.78
CA THR A 72 6.21 -1.19 21.80
C THR A 72 5.02 -0.48 22.43
N THR A 73 4.89 0.81 22.14
CA THR A 73 3.77 1.63 22.62
C THR A 73 2.82 1.97 21.48
N LEU A 74 1.57 2.31 21.83
CA LEU A 74 0.56 2.71 20.85
C LEU A 74 0.94 3.97 20.05
N GLN A 75 1.89 4.76 20.53
CA GLN A 75 2.38 5.96 19.84
C GLN A 75 3.36 5.62 18.72
N MET A 76 4.02 4.46 18.80
CA MET A 76 4.94 3.98 17.76
C MET A 76 4.20 3.38 16.56
N LEU A 77 2.93 3.02 16.72
CA LEU A 77 2.13 2.44 15.66
C LEU A 77 1.61 3.53 14.72
N GLY A 78 1.84 3.33 13.42
CA GLY A 78 1.29 4.19 12.37
C GLY A 78 -0.23 4.14 12.32
N ARG A 79 -0.84 5.21 11.80
CA ARG A 79 -2.29 5.32 11.62
C ARG A 79 -2.64 5.69 10.19
N ALA A 80 -3.72 5.09 9.69
CA ALA A 80 -4.30 5.38 8.38
C ALA A 80 -5.83 5.40 8.48
N ASN A 81 -6.51 6.06 7.55
CA ASN A 81 -7.98 6.08 7.54
C ASN A 81 -8.55 4.75 7.03
N LYS A 82 -7.96 4.20 5.96
CA LYS A 82 -8.39 2.93 5.39
C LYS A 82 -7.21 2.16 4.81
N VAL A 83 -7.20 0.85 5.03
CA VAL A 83 -6.25 -0.07 4.40
C VAL A 83 -7.04 -1.14 3.67
N THR A 84 -6.69 -1.39 2.41
CA THR A 84 -7.28 -2.45 1.58
C THR A 84 -6.18 -3.41 1.18
N VAL A 85 -6.42 -4.69 1.44
CA VAL A 85 -5.47 -5.77 1.18
C VAL A 85 -6.14 -6.76 0.24
N ASP A 86 -5.52 -6.93 -0.92
CA ASP A 86 -5.89 -7.93 -1.93
C ASP A 86 -4.82 -9.04 -1.94
N LYS A 87 -4.99 -10.03 -2.83
CA LYS A 87 -4.04 -11.16 -2.95
C LYS A 87 -2.62 -10.70 -3.27
N GLU A 88 -2.48 -9.66 -4.07
CA GLU A 88 -1.19 -9.20 -4.61
C GLU A 88 -0.80 -7.78 -4.16
N ASN A 89 -1.77 -6.99 -3.69
CA ASN A 89 -1.58 -5.57 -3.43
C ASN A 89 -2.05 -5.18 -2.03
N THR A 90 -1.35 -4.22 -1.41
CA THR A 90 -1.79 -3.57 -0.17
C THR A 90 -1.79 -2.07 -0.39
N THR A 91 -2.95 -1.44 -0.21
CA THR A 91 -3.16 -0.01 -0.41
C THR A 91 -3.47 0.67 0.91
N ILE A 92 -2.66 1.66 1.29
CA ILE A 92 -2.86 2.48 2.49
C ILE A 92 -3.39 3.83 2.05
N ILE A 93 -4.57 4.21 2.55
CA ILE A 93 -5.30 5.43 2.17
C ILE A 93 -5.29 6.39 3.36
N GLU A 94 -4.88 7.64 3.10
CA GLU A 94 -4.82 8.73 4.09
C GLU A 94 -4.04 8.34 5.35
N GLY A 95 -2.73 8.14 5.19
CA GLY A 95 -1.81 8.02 6.33
C GLY A 95 -1.76 9.31 7.15
N LYS A 96 -1.64 9.19 8.48
CA LYS A 96 -1.61 10.33 9.41
C LYS A 96 -0.20 10.85 9.69
N GLY A 97 0.73 10.65 8.75
CA GLY A 97 2.09 11.17 8.82
C GLY A 97 2.14 12.70 8.70
N GLN A 98 3.18 13.31 9.28
CA GLN A 98 3.37 14.76 9.18
C GLN A 98 3.84 15.14 7.77
N THR A 99 3.18 16.11 7.15
CA THR A 99 3.54 16.58 5.79
C THR A 99 4.99 17.00 5.67
N LYS A 100 5.55 17.61 6.74
CA LYS A 100 6.95 18.02 6.79
C LYS A 100 7.93 16.83 6.72
N GLU A 101 7.63 15.75 7.42
CA GLU A 101 8.46 14.54 7.42
C GLU A 101 8.38 13.81 6.08
N ILE A 102 7.17 13.74 5.49
CA ILE A 102 6.96 13.16 4.15
C ILE A 102 7.74 13.96 3.09
N GLN A 103 7.65 15.30 3.11
CA GLN A 103 8.43 16.15 2.20
C GLN A 103 9.94 16.02 2.43
N GLY A 104 10.37 15.91 3.68
CA GLY A 104 11.76 15.63 4.03
C GLY A 104 12.25 14.33 3.41
N ARG A 105 11.45 13.26 3.51
CA ARG A 105 11.77 11.96 2.93
C ARG A 105 11.81 11.99 1.39
N ILE A 106 10.86 12.68 0.76
CA ILE A 106 10.87 12.93 -0.69
C ILE A 106 12.16 13.65 -1.11
N GLY A 107 12.59 14.66 -0.36
CA GLY A 107 13.83 15.38 -0.60
C GLY A 107 15.08 14.51 -0.47
N GLN A 108 15.12 13.62 0.53
CA GLN A 108 16.21 12.65 0.70
C GLN A 108 16.32 11.70 -0.50
N ILE A 109 15.19 11.13 -0.95
CA ILE A 109 15.17 10.19 -2.08
C ILE A 109 15.59 10.90 -3.38
N LYS A 110 15.16 12.14 -3.61
CA LYS A 110 15.59 12.94 -4.78
C LYS A 110 17.11 13.12 -4.83
N LYS A 111 17.74 13.43 -3.68
CA LYS A 111 19.21 13.54 -3.61
C LYS A 111 19.89 12.20 -3.91
N GLN A 112 19.38 11.10 -3.34
CA GLN A 112 19.90 9.75 -3.61
C GLN A 112 19.82 9.37 -5.11
N ILE A 113 18.81 9.85 -5.82
CA ILE A 113 18.65 9.65 -7.27
C ILE A 113 19.73 10.42 -8.06
N GLU A 114 20.10 11.62 -7.60
CA GLU A 114 21.15 12.44 -8.23
C GLU A 114 22.55 11.86 -7.97
N ASP A 115 22.79 11.39 -6.74
CA ASP A 115 24.09 10.86 -6.32
C ASP A 115 24.38 9.45 -6.88
N THR A 116 23.34 8.69 -7.26
CA THR A 116 23.53 7.32 -7.75
C THR A 116 23.98 7.27 -9.21
N THR A 117 25.04 6.50 -9.46
CA THR A 117 25.57 6.20 -10.80
C THR A 117 24.97 4.91 -11.38
N SER A 118 24.21 4.16 -10.59
CA SER A 118 23.58 2.90 -10.97
C SER A 118 22.18 3.16 -11.53
N GLU A 119 21.96 2.79 -12.79
CA GLU A 119 20.65 2.93 -13.44
C GLU A 119 19.57 2.09 -12.76
N TYR A 120 19.94 0.89 -12.28
CA TYR A 120 19.07 0.03 -11.49
C TYR A 120 18.58 0.72 -10.20
N ASP A 121 19.50 1.32 -9.44
CA ASP A 121 19.14 2.00 -8.19
C ASP A 121 18.32 3.26 -8.46
N ARG A 122 18.63 3.97 -9.55
CA ARG A 122 17.87 5.13 -10.01
C ARG A 122 16.41 4.77 -10.27
N GLU A 123 16.15 3.72 -11.04
CA GLU A 123 14.81 3.23 -11.34
C GLU A 123 14.05 2.87 -10.04
N LYS A 124 14.70 2.13 -9.13
CA LYS A 124 14.06 1.70 -7.88
C LYS A 124 13.82 2.83 -6.88
N LEU A 125 14.67 3.86 -6.86
CA LEU A 125 14.42 5.08 -6.09
C LEU A 125 13.29 5.91 -6.71
N GLN A 126 13.19 5.96 -8.04
CA GLN A 126 12.07 6.62 -8.73
C GLN A 126 10.74 5.94 -8.44
N GLU A 127 10.68 4.61 -8.41
CA GLU A 127 9.47 3.87 -8.00
C GLU A 127 9.01 4.25 -6.58
N ARG A 128 9.95 4.34 -5.63
CA ARG A 128 9.65 4.75 -4.24
C ARG A 128 9.19 6.20 -4.17
N LEU A 129 9.88 7.09 -4.87
CA LEU A 129 9.53 8.50 -4.96
C LEU A 129 8.12 8.69 -5.52
N ALA A 130 7.77 7.95 -6.59
CA ALA A 130 6.46 8.01 -7.21
C ALA A 130 5.36 7.58 -6.24
N LYS A 131 5.58 6.52 -5.44
CA LYS A 131 4.61 6.07 -4.43
C LYS A 131 4.40 7.08 -3.31
N LEU A 132 5.47 7.76 -2.85
CA LEU A 132 5.38 8.76 -1.79
C LEU A 132 4.80 10.10 -2.27
N ALA A 133 5.17 10.53 -3.48
CA ALA A 133 4.73 11.82 -4.03
C ALA A 133 3.36 11.75 -4.72
N GLY A 134 3.04 10.62 -5.35
CA GLY A 134 1.80 10.42 -6.11
C GLY A 134 0.55 10.28 -5.23
N GLY A 135 0.72 9.76 -4.01
CA GLY A 135 -0.38 9.59 -3.07
C GLY A 135 -1.48 8.64 -3.58
N VAL A 136 -2.68 8.76 -3.01
CA VAL A 136 -3.84 7.94 -3.38
C VAL A 136 -5.04 8.85 -3.64
N ALA A 137 -5.60 8.78 -4.84
CA ALA A 137 -6.84 9.48 -5.17
C ALA A 137 -8.06 8.61 -4.79
N VAL A 138 -9.02 9.21 -4.08
CA VAL A 138 -10.28 8.56 -3.69
C VAL A 138 -11.43 9.18 -4.48
N ILE A 139 -12.22 8.35 -5.16
CA ILE A 139 -13.40 8.77 -5.92
C ILE A 139 -14.65 8.38 -5.14
N HIS A 140 -15.47 9.36 -4.77
CA HIS A 140 -16.74 9.13 -4.11
C HIS A 140 -17.88 9.12 -5.13
N VAL A 141 -18.56 7.97 -5.27
CA VAL A 141 -19.69 7.80 -6.19
C VAL A 141 -21.01 7.93 -5.42
N GLY A 142 -21.81 8.93 -5.76
CA GLY A 142 -23.14 9.17 -5.16
C GLY A 142 -24.29 8.70 -6.04
N ALA A 143 -25.40 8.30 -5.42
CA ALA A 143 -26.66 7.99 -6.09
C ALA A 143 -27.86 8.27 -5.16
N ALA A 144 -29.07 8.29 -5.74
CA ALA A 144 -30.30 8.56 -4.98
C ALA A 144 -30.77 7.35 -4.17
N THR A 145 -30.49 6.13 -4.63
CA THR A 145 -30.82 4.89 -3.93
C THR A 145 -29.59 3.99 -3.74
N GLU A 146 -29.63 3.07 -2.77
CA GLU A 146 -28.52 2.14 -2.49
C GLU A 146 -28.24 1.20 -3.69
N VAL A 147 -29.30 0.77 -4.39
CA VAL A 147 -29.17 -0.12 -5.56
C VAL A 147 -28.44 0.59 -6.69
N GLU A 148 -28.83 1.84 -6.99
CA GLU A 148 -28.14 2.66 -8.00
C GLU A 148 -26.71 2.99 -7.59
N MET A 149 -26.45 3.20 -6.30
CA MET A 149 -25.09 3.47 -5.81
C MET A 149 -24.17 2.28 -6.10
N LYS A 150 -24.63 1.06 -5.80
CA LYS A 150 -23.86 -0.17 -6.07
C LYS A 150 -23.63 -0.38 -7.56
N GLU A 151 -24.66 -0.15 -8.38
CA GLU A 151 -24.55 -0.27 -9.83
C GLU A 151 -23.57 0.75 -10.42
N LYS A 152 -23.72 2.04 -10.08
CA LYS A 152 -22.80 3.09 -10.55
C LYS A 152 -21.38 2.87 -10.06
N LYS A 153 -21.21 2.43 -8.81
CA LYS A 153 -19.90 2.11 -8.25
C LYS A 153 -19.23 1.00 -9.07
N ALA A 154 -19.93 -0.11 -9.35
CA ALA A 154 -19.39 -1.20 -10.16
C ALA A 154 -19.00 -0.71 -11.57
N ARG A 155 -19.86 0.10 -12.22
CA ARG A 155 -19.56 0.68 -13.53
C ARG A 155 -18.33 1.59 -13.53
N VAL A 156 -18.13 2.36 -12.46
CA VAL A 156 -16.94 3.22 -12.30
C VAL A 156 -15.68 2.39 -12.04
N GLU A 157 -15.77 1.32 -11.26
CA GLU A 157 -14.66 0.37 -11.03
C GLU A 157 -14.22 -0.31 -12.33
N ASP A 158 -15.19 -0.75 -13.15
CA ASP A 158 -14.94 -1.32 -14.47
C ASP A 158 -14.29 -0.30 -15.42
N ALA A 159 -14.84 0.92 -15.48
CA ALA A 159 -14.31 1.98 -16.31
C ALA A 159 -12.88 2.39 -15.89
N LEU A 160 -12.60 2.46 -14.59
CA LEU A 160 -11.27 2.76 -14.07
C LEU A 160 -10.26 1.67 -14.45
N SER A 161 -10.66 0.41 -14.36
CA SER A 161 -9.80 -0.72 -14.71
C SER A 161 -9.51 -0.75 -16.22
N ALA A 162 -10.53 -0.55 -17.05
CA ALA A 162 -10.39 -0.48 -18.51
C ALA A 162 -9.53 0.71 -18.97
N THR A 163 -9.70 1.88 -18.36
CA THR A 163 -8.90 3.07 -18.70
C THR A 163 -7.44 2.93 -18.27
N ARG A 164 -7.16 2.28 -17.14
CA ARG A 164 -5.78 1.97 -16.74
C ARG A 164 -5.09 1.04 -17.73
N ALA A 165 -5.73 -0.09 -18.07
CA ALA A 165 -5.17 -1.03 -19.06
C ALA A 165 -4.93 -0.36 -20.43
N ALA A 166 -5.88 0.47 -20.87
CA ALA A 166 -5.77 1.25 -22.12
C ALA A 166 -4.62 2.26 -22.12
N VAL A 167 -4.27 2.84 -20.97
CA VAL A 167 -3.14 3.77 -20.84
C VAL A 167 -1.81 3.03 -20.78
N GLU A 168 -1.78 1.87 -20.12
CA GLU A 168 -0.56 1.05 -19.96
C GLU A 168 -0.13 0.38 -21.26
N GLU A 169 -1.06 -0.26 -21.97
CA GLU A 169 -0.75 -1.07 -23.17
C GLU A 169 -1.20 -0.40 -24.49
N GLY A 170 -1.94 0.70 -24.41
CA GLY A 170 -2.55 1.37 -25.56
C GLY A 170 -3.95 0.83 -25.90
N ILE A 171 -4.52 1.33 -27.00
CA ILE A 171 -5.87 0.98 -27.45
C ILE A 171 -5.86 0.42 -28.87
N VAL A 172 -6.77 -0.51 -29.13
CA VAL A 172 -7.00 -1.10 -30.45
C VAL A 172 -8.50 -1.09 -30.80
N PRO A 173 -8.88 -1.19 -32.09
CA PRO A 173 -10.27 -1.33 -32.47
C PRO A 173 -10.95 -2.55 -31.80
N GLY A 174 -12.08 -2.29 -31.15
CA GLY A 174 -12.86 -3.31 -30.44
C GLY A 174 -13.66 -4.23 -31.37
N GLY A 175 -14.63 -4.95 -30.80
CA GLY A 175 -15.53 -5.84 -31.54
C GLY A 175 -14.85 -7.08 -32.13
N GLY A 176 -13.66 -7.45 -31.64
CA GLY A 176 -12.88 -8.58 -32.16
C GLY A 176 -12.18 -8.32 -33.50
N LEU A 177 -12.33 -7.13 -34.10
CA LEU A 177 -11.75 -6.78 -35.40
C LEU A 177 -10.22 -6.89 -35.40
N THR A 178 -9.59 -6.49 -34.29
CA THR A 178 -8.12 -6.56 -34.16
C THR A 178 -7.60 -7.99 -34.20
N LEU A 179 -8.35 -8.96 -33.66
CA LEU A 179 -7.95 -10.38 -33.70
C LEU A 179 -7.96 -10.92 -35.13
N LEU A 180 -8.96 -10.53 -35.95
CA LEU A 180 -9.00 -10.90 -37.37
C LEU A 180 -7.83 -10.29 -38.15
N LYS A 181 -7.54 -9.01 -37.92
CA LYS A 181 -6.43 -8.31 -38.61
C LYS A 181 -5.05 -8.82 -38.21
N ALA A 182 -4.88 -9.30 -36.98
CA ALA A 182 -3.60 -9.84 -36.51
C ALA A 182 -3.33 -11.27 -36.99
N GLN A 183 -4.32 -11.93 -37.60
CA GLN A 183 -4.19 -13.28 -38.15
C GLN A 183 -3.63 -13.28 -39.58
N GLU A 184 -3.77 -12.18 -40.31
CA GLU A 184 -3.16 -11.97 -41.63
C GLU A 184 -1.64 -11.76 -41.52
#